data_AF-A0A522WSU6-F1
#
_entry.id   AF-A0A522WSU6-F1
#
_cell.length_a   1.000
_cell.length_b   1.000
_cell.length_c   1.000
_cell.angle_alpha   90.00
_cell.angle_beta   90.00
_cell.angle_gamma   90.00
#
_symmetry.space_group_name_H-M   'P 1'
#
loop_
_entity.id
_entity.type
_entity.pdbx_description
1 polymer ?
#
loop_
_entity_poly.entity_id
_entity_poly.type
_entity_poly.pdbx_seq_one_letter_code
_entity_poly.pdbx_strand_id
1 'polypeptide(L)'
;MKRNYQTDTSYIINDQDLIRQIAFHEAGHATAIHLYNKQKQLPPVFFQITIKAQDRLKDAPSNACLADDHFAAVVEGGRLIQSLPVALIESTDYFSAAEQDAYQSAFEADMINLLIGPLAEAKHVALRDDEQFNAQLVNLNALHYYGGTSDLEKVYAYLDTFIAARSRHEEKLVELFNKAFQFISSSAHWKAIERLAAYILNNKENIISCEEVIAVLDENSTALDRR
;
A
#
# COMPACT_ATOMS: atom_id res chain seq x y z
N MET A 1 -11.24 -12.70 -11.16
CA MET A 1 -12.38 -12.71 -12.11
C MET A 1 -12.20 -11.50 -13.05
N LYS A 2 -12.42 -11.64 -14.36
CA LYS A 2 -12.28 -10.56 -15.36
C LYS A 2 -13.42 -9.53 -15.20
N ARG A 3 -13.09 -8.23 -15.27
CA ARG A 3 -14.02 -7.11 -15.05
C ARG A 3 -14.95 -6.91 -16.26
N ASN A 4 -16.25 -6.78 -16.02
CA ASN A 4 -17.24 -6.26 -16.98
C ASN A 4 -17.82 -4.97 -16.39
N TYR A 5 -17.46 -3.81 -16.92
CA TYR A 5 -18.15 -2.55 -16.68
C TYR A 5 -18.88 -2.15 -17.96
N GLN A 6 -20.13 -2.62 -18.10
CA GLN A 6 -21.09 -1.97 -18.98
C GLN A 6 -22.01 -1.13 -18.10
N THR A 7 -21.72 0.17 -18.05
CA THR A 7 -22.70 1.21 -17.73
C THR A 7 -22.45 2.37 -18.65
N ASP A 8 -23.38 2.57 -19.57
CA ASP A 8 -23.49 3.70 -20.50
C ASP A 8 -23.57 5.03 -19.75
N THR A 9 -22.44 5.68 -19.54
CA THR A 9 -22.30 7.14 -19.48
C THR A 9 -20.82 7.45 -19.62
N SER A 10 -20.46 8.18 -20.67
CA SER A 10 -19.10 8.60 -21.00
C SER A 10 -18.54 9.57 -19.95
N TYR A 11 -18.12 9.08 -18.80
CA TYR A 11 -17.05 9.70 -18.03
C TYR A 11 -15.75 9.07 -18.52
N ILE A 12 -15.03 9.82 -19.36
CA ILE A 12 -13.60 9.61 -19.53
C ILE A 12 -13.02 9.89 -18.15
N ILE A 13 -12.93 8.87 -17.28
CA ILE A 13 -11.96 8.89 -16.19
C ILE A 13 -10.65 9.08 -16.93
N ASN A 14 -10.10 10.28 -16.86
CA ASN A 14 -8.88 10.65 -17.54
C ASN A 14 -7.81 9.65 -17.12
N ASP A 15 -7.25 8.88 -18.06
CA ASP A 15 -6.26 7.83 -17.77
C ASP A 15 -5.14 8.36 -16.87
N GLN A 16 -4.81 9.66 -16.98
CA GLN A 16 -3.86 10.37 -16.13
C GLN A 16 -4.23 10.44 -14.65
N ASP A 17 -5.51 10.60 -14.32
CA ASP A 17 -5.96 10.67 -12.94
C ASP A 17 -6.00 9.30 -12.29
N LEU A 18 -6.30 8.24 -13.06
CA LEU A 18 -6.17 6.86 -12.61
C LEU A 18 -4.69 6.49 -12.40
N ILE A 19 -3.81 6.86 -13.34
CA ILE A 19 -2.36 6.69 -13.22
C ILE A 19 -1.83 7.32 -11.93
N ARG A 20 -2.26 8.54 -11.61
CA ARG A 20 -1.88 9.22 -10.37
C ARG A 20 -2.42 8.50 -9.14
N GLN A 21 -3.69 8.11 -9.14
CA GLN A 21 -4.29 7.34 -8.04
C GLN A 21 -3.49 6.06 -7.75
N ILE A 22 -3.15 5.29 -8.77
CA ILE A 22 -2.31 4.09 -8.66
C ILE A 22 -0.93 4.44 -8.11
N ALA A 23 -0.28 5.50 -8.60
CA ALA A 23 1.04 5.90 -8.10
C ALA A 23 1.01 6.30 -6.61
N PHE A 24 -0.05 6.98 -6.15
CA PHE A 24 -0.23 7.31 -4.74
C PHE A 24 -0.55 6.08 -3.89
N HIS A 25 -1.33 5.14 -4.41
CA HIS A 25 -1.62 3.86 -3.77
C HIS A 25 -0.33 3.08 -3.48
N GLU A 26 0.48 2.86 -4.52
CA GLU A 26 1.73 2.10 -4.40
C GLU A 26 2.80 2.85 -3.59
N ALA A 27 2.88 4.17 -3.74
CA ALA A 27 3.75 5.00 -2.89
C ALA A 27 3.35 4.90 -1.41
N GLY A 28 2.05 4.81 -1.11
CA GLY A 28 1.54 4.58 0.24
C GLY A 28 2.07 3.29 0.84
N HIS A 29 1.92 2.17 0.14
CA HIS A 29 2.45 0.87 0.57
C HIS A 29 3.96 0.89 0.77
N ALA A 30 4.72 1.31 -0.23
CA ALA A 30 6.17 1.34 -0.21
C ALA A 30 6.71 2.24 0.92
N THR A 31 6.08 3.40 1.13
CA THR A 31 6.44 4.30 2.23
C THR A 31 6.18 3.67 3.60
N ALA A 32 5.07 2.96 3.75
CA ALA A 32 4.75 2.26 4.99
C ALA A 32 5.75 1.13 5.27
N ILE A 33 6.03 0.28 4.28
CA ILE A 33 6.98 -0.83 4.38
C ILE A 33 8.37 -0.35 4.86
N HIS A 34 8.82 0.82 4.42
CA HIS A 34 10.09 1.38 4.91
C HIS A 34 9.93 2.14 6.23
N LEU A 35 9.14 3.22 6.25
CA LEU A 35 9.12 4.17 7.37
C LEU A 35 8.34 3.64 8.57
N TYR A 36 7.19 3.01 8.36
CA TYR A 36 6.39 2.46 9.47
C TYR A 36 7.12 1.30 10.15
N ASN A 37 7.67 0.38 9.37
CA ASN A 37 8.44 -0.75 9.93
C ASN A 37 9.67 -0.26 10.69
N LYS A 38 10.40 0.73 10.16
CA LYS A 38 11.54 1.37 10.85
C LYS A 38 11.11 2.03 12.16
N GLN A 39 9.98 2.74 12.18
CA GLN A 39 9.42 3.34 13.40
C GLN A 39 9.07 2.28 14.46
N LYS A 40 8.61 1.10 14.01
CA LYS A 40 8.29 -0.05 14.86
C LYS A 40 9.50 -0.92 15.21
N GLN A 41 10.71 -0.53 14.77
CA GLN A 41 11.95 -1.30 14.98
C GLN A 41 11.84 -2.73 14.44
N LEU A 42 11.06 -2.92 13.37
CA LEU A 42 10.88 -4.21 12.72
C LEU A 42 12.04 -4.48 11.76
N PRO A 43 12.35 -5.76 11.47
CA PRO A 43 13.39 -6.12 10.52
C PRO A 43 13.13 -5.51 9.13
N PRO A 44 14.18 -5.12 8.40
CA PRO A 44 14.03 -4.68 7.02
C PRO A 44 13.53 -5.84 6.14
N VAL A 45 12.66 -5.52 5.19
CA VAL A 45 12.12 -6.47 4.22
C VAL A 45 12.43 -6.03 2.81
N PHE A 46 12.69 -7.00 1.94
CA PHE A 46 12.90 -6.73 0.52
C PHE A 46 11.55 -6.51 -0.18
N PHE A 47 11.49 -5.51 -1.06
CA PHE A 47 10.35 -5.22 -1.92
C PHE A 47 10.80 -4.45 -3.17
N GLN A 48 9.94 -4.37 -4.17
CA GLN A 48 10.16 -3.55 -5.37
C GLN A 48 8.83 -3.01 -5.88
N ILE A 49 8.86 -1.99 -6.73
CA ILE A 49 7.68 -1.52 -7.46
C ILE A 49 7.84 -1.91 -8.92
N THR A 50 6.93 -2.73 -9.43
CA THR A 50 6.89 -3.13 -10.84
C THR A 50 5.87 -2.26 -11.59
N ILE A 51 6.31 -1.60 -12.66
CA ILE A 51 5.52 -0.71 -13.51
C ILE A 51 5.35 -1.35 -14.89
N LYS A 52 4.10 -1.55 -15.30
CA LYS A 52 3.71 -1.99 -16.64
C LYS A 52 3.10 -0.80 -17.38
N ALA A 53 3.85 -0.23 -18.32
CA ALA A 53 3.38 0.85 -19.20
C ALA A 53 3.43 0.38 -20.68
N GLN A 54 2.29 0.38 -21.38
CA GLN A 54 2.16 -0.19 -22.73
C GLN A 54 2.88 0.63 -23.81
N ASP A 55 3.15 1.93 -23.58
CA ASP A 55 3.71 2.85 -24.58
C ASP A 55 5.17 2.57 -24.99
N ARG A 56 5.78 1.52 -24.44
CA ARG A 56 7.16 1.09 -24.75
C ARG A 56 7.22 -0.14 -25.67
N LEU A 57 6.08 -0.72 -26.04
CA LEU A 57 5.94 -1.83 -27.00
C LEU A 57 5.50 -1.29 -28.38
N LYS A 58 6.25 -0.34 -28.95
CA LYS A 58 5.97 0.17 -30.32
C LYS A 58 6.53 -0.67 -31.47
N ASP A 59 7.16 -1.81 -31.18
CA ASP A 59 7.78 -2.67 -32.22
C ASP A 59 7.06 -4.02 -32.49
N ALA A 60 5.86 -4.24 -31.94
CA ALA A 60 5.11 -5.49 -32.19
C ALA A 60 3.96 -5.28 -33.21
N PRO A 61 3.82 -6.13 -34.25
CA PRO A 61 2.81 -5.96 -35.27
C PRO A 61 1.41 -6.18 -34.68
N SER A 62 0.57 -5.19 -34.93
CA SER A 62 -0.81 -5.07 -34.46
C SER A 62 -1.67 -6.19 -35.03
N ASN A 63 -2.13 -7.11 -34.18
CA ASN A 63 -3.35 -7.91 -34.37
C ASN A 63 -3.65 -8.74 -33.11
N ALA A 64 -4.23 -8.09 -32.10
CA ALA A 64 -5.06 -8.78 -31.11
C ALA A 64 -6.02 -7.76 -30.48
N CYS A 65 -7.30 -7.97 -30.72
CA CYS A 65 -8.39 -7.22 -30.12
C CYS A 65 -8.58 -7.70 -28.67
N LEU A 66 -8.97 -6.77 -27.77
CA LEU A 66 -9.56 -6.96 -26.44
C LEU A 66 -8.61 -7.15 -25.24
N ALA A 67 -8.08 -6.05 -24.69
CA ALA A 67 -8.31 -5.59 -23.31
C ALA A 67 -7.45 -4.34 -23.03
N ASP A 68 -8.12 -3.31 -22.53
CA ASP A 68 -7.61 -1.99 -22.15
C ASP A 68 -6.75 -2.12 -20.87
N ASP A 69 -5.42 -2.24 -21.01
CA ASP A 69 -4.50 -2.43 -19.87
C ASP A 69 -3.67 -1.15 -19.66
N HIS A 70 -4.36 -0.18 -19.06
CA HIS A 70 -3.80 1.08 -18.56
C HIS A 70 -2.67 0.82 -17.56
N PHE A 71 -1.73 1.77 -17.47
CA PHE A 71 -0.61 1.78 -16.52
C PHE A 71 -0.91 1.05 -15.21
N ALA A 72 -0.11 0.03 -14.88
CA ALA A 72 -0.20 -0.68 -13.63
C ALA A 72 1.13 -0.58 -12.89
N ALA A 73 1.15 0.02 -11.71
CA ALA A 73 2.24 -0.09 -10.77
C ALA A 73 1.77 -1.01 -9.62
N VAL A 74 2.66 -1.87 -9.12
CA VAL A 74 2.37 -2.76 -7.99
C VAL A 74 3.62 -2.92 -7.13
N VAL A 75 3.49 -2.78 -5.81
CA VAL A 75 4.50 -3.18 -4.84
C VAL A 75 4.51 -4.71 -4.72
N GLU A 76 5.66 -5.32 -5.04
CA GLU A 76 5.92 -6.75 -4.91
C GLU A 76 6.83 -7.01 -3.71
N GLY A 77 6.48 -7.98 -2.87
CA GLY A 77 7.21 -8.30 -1.64
C GLY A 77 6.80 -7.43 -0.45
N GLY A 78 7.75 -7.14 0.45
CA GLY A 78 7.56 -6.19 1.57
C GLY A 78 6.70 -6.69 2.73
N ARG A 79 6.42 -7.99 2.79
CA ARG A 79 5.66 -8.62 3.87
C ARG A 79 6.60 -9.22 4.90
N LEU A 80 6.42 -8.87 6.17
CA LEU A 80 7.19 -9.44 7.29
C LEU A 80 6.81 -10.91 7.55
N ILE A 81 5.56 -11.29 7.28
CA ILE A 81 5.08 -12.66 7.57
C ILE A 81 5.54 -13.67 6.51
N GLN A 82 5.74 -13.27 5.25
CA GLN A 82 6.26 -14.19 4.21
C GLN A 82 7.68 -14.66 4.51
N SER A 83 8.44 -13.90 5.31
CA SER A 83 9.74 -14.31 5.85
C SER A 83 9.68 -15.18 7.11
N LEU A 84 8.49 -15.49 7.62
CA LEU A 84 8.31 -16.24 8.86
C LEU A 84 7.66 -17.61 8.58
N PRO A 85 8.18 -18.73 9.14
CA PRO A 85 7.59 -20.05 8.91
C PRO A 85 6.17 -20.13 9.50
N VAL A 86 5.16 -20.19 8.63
CA VAL A 86 3.72 -20.35 9.00
C VAL A 86 3.49 -21.54 9.93
N ALA A 87 4.29 -22.60 9.79
CA ALA A 87 4.22 -23.81 10.61
C ALA A 87 4.56 -23.60 12.11
N LEU A 88 5.12 -22.45 12.49
CA LEU A 88 5.55 -22.18 13.86
C LEU A 88 4.43 -21.55 14.70
N ILE A 89 3.47 -20.86 14.08
CA ILE A 89 2.37 -20.14 14.75
C ILE A 89 1.32 -21.10 15.34
N GLU A 90 1.08 -22.24 14.68
CA GLU A 90 0.11 -23.25 15.15
C GLU A 90 0.56 -24.00 16.41
N SER A 91 1.85 -23.88 16.79
CA SER A 91 2.40 -24.47 18.01
C SER A 91 2.68 -23.37 19.03
N THR A 92 1.62 -22.77 19.57
CA THR A 92 1.68 -21.66 20.55
C THR A 92 2.50 -21.98 21.81
N ASP A 93 2.84 -23.24 22.04
CA ASP A 93 3.65 -23.72 23.17
C ASP A 93 5.18 -23.65 22.92
N TYR A 94 5.65 -23.36 21.70
CA TYR A 94 7.08 -23.29 21.39
C TYR A 94 7.72 -21.91 21.57
N PHE A 95 6.92 -20.85 21.60
CA PHE A 95 7.44 -19.49 21.64
C PHE A 95 7.47 -18.89 23.03
N SER A 96 8.55 -18.17 23.31
CA SER A 96 8.58 -17.23 24.41
C SER A 96 7.58 -16.09 24.20
N ALA A 97 7.15 -15.44 25.28
CA ALA A 97 6.28 -14.27 25.21
C ALA A 97 6.85 -13.16 24.31
N ALA A 98 8.18 -12.97 24.32
CA ALA A 98 8.86 -12.00 23.48
C ALA A 98 8.77 -12.31 21.97
N GLU A 99 8.82 -13.60 21.61
CA GLU A 99 8.64 -14.01 20.22
C GLU A 99 7.20 -13.82 19.78
N GLN A 100 6.22 -14.20 20.61
CA GLN A 100 4.80 -13.96 20.35
C GLN A 100 4.50 -12.47 20.12
N ASP A 101 5.07 -11.59 20.94
CA ASP A 101 4.95 -10.14 20.80
C ASP A 101 5.58 -9.63 19.48
N ALA A 102 6.72 -10.20 19.08
CA ALA A 102 7.38 -9.87 17.81
C ALA A 102 6.53 -10.30 16.60
N TYR A 103 5.94 -11.51 16.64
CA TYR A 103 5.01 -11.99 15.61
C TYR A 103 3.80 -11.07 15.52
N GLN A 104 3.14 -10.81 16.64
CA GLN A 104 1.99 -9.91 16.66
C GLN A 104 2.34 -8.54 16.07
N SER A 105 3.49 -7.97 16.45
CA SER A 105 3.95 -6.68 15.93
C SER A 105 4.16 -6.71 14.42
N ALA A 106 4.72 -7.79 13.87
CA ALA A 106 4.89 -7.97 12.43
C ALA A 106 3.55 -8.11 11.70
N PHE A 107 2.59 -8.86 12.26
CA PHE A 107 1.24 -9.01 11.72
C PHE A 107 0.48 -7.68 11.66
N GLU A 108 0.48 -6.95 12.77
CA GLU A 108 -0.15 -5.63 12.83
C GLU A 108 0.48 -4.66 11.85
N ALA A 109 1.82 -4.69 11.72
CA ALA A 109 2.51 -3.82 10.78
C ALA A 109 2.18 -4.16 9.32
N ASP A 110 2.15 -5.44 8.94
CA ASP A 110 1.77 -5.84 7.58
C ASP A 110 0.33 -5.41 7.25
N MET A 111 -0.60 -5.54 8.18
CA MET A 111 -1.99 -5.06 8.01
C MET A 111 -2.09 -3.55 7.91
N ILE A 112 -1.31 -2.80 8.70
CA ILE A 112 -1.28 -1.35 8.62
C ILE A 112 -0.66 -0.89 7.29
N ASN A 113 0.43 -1.53 6.86
CA ASN A 113 1.07 -1.27 5.58
C ASN A 113 0.10 -1.55 4.41
N LEU A 114 -0.77 -2.56 4.51
CA LEU A 114 -1.87 -2.81 3.57
C LEU A 114 -2.89 -1.66 3.55
N LEU A 115 -3.31 -1.16 4.71
CA LEU A 115 -4.33 -0.11 4.77
C LEU A 115 -3.82 1.26 4.29
N ILE A 116 -2.51 1.52 4.39
CA ILE A 116 -1.94 2.82 4.02
C ILE A 116 -2.02 3.09 2.51
N GLY A 117 -1.92 2.08 1.64
CA GLY A 117 -2.06 2.23 0.18
C GLY A 117 -3.38 2.88 -0.23
N PRO A 118 -4.54 2.25 0.05
CA PRO A 118 -5.85 2.81 -0.28
C PRO A 118 -6.16 4.12 0.47
N LEU A 119 -5.63 4.32 1.68
CA LEU A 119 -5.73 5.60 2.38
C LEU A 119 -4.94 6.72 1.69
N ALA A 120 -3.77 6.42 1.12
CA ALA A 120 -2.98 7.38 0.38
C ALA A 120 -3.68 7.80 -0.92
N GLU A 121 -4.26 6.83 -1.63
CA GLU A 121 -5.10 7.08 -2.81
C GLU A 121 -6.32 7.94 -2.45
N ALA A 122 -7.07 7.57 -1.41
CA ALA A 122 -8.22 8.33 -0.92
C ALA A 122 -7.86 9.77 -0.55
N LYS A 123 -6.73 9.97 0.14
CA LYS A 123 -6.25 11.29 0.51
C LYS A 123 -5.84 12.11 -0.71
N HIS A 124 -5.19 11.50 -1.70
CA HIS A 124 -4.86 12.17 -2.95
C HIS A 124 -6.12 12.66 -3.67
N VAL A 125 -7.14 11.80 -3.80
CA VAL A 125 -8.42 12.15 -4.43
C VAL A 125 -9.10 13.30 -3.69
N ALA A 126 -9.21 13.22 -2.36
CA ALA A 126 -9.82 14.28 -1.56
C ALA A 126 -9.09 15.63 -1.75
N LEU A 127 -7.76 15.65 -1.68
CA LEU A 127 -6.99 16.88 -1.85
C LEU A 127 -7.05 17.45 -3.27
N ARG A 128 -7.12 16.60 -4.29
CA ARG A 128 -7.30 17.02 -5.70
C ARG A 128 -8.65 17.73 -5.89
N ASP A 129 -9.68 17.21 -5.24
CA ASP A 129 -11.07 17.67 -5.39
C ASP A 129 -11.44 18.79 -4.39
N ASP A 130 -10.45 19.33 -3.67
CA ASP A 130 -10.62 20.35 -2.60
C ASP A 130 -11.56 19.89 -1.47
N GLU A 131 -11.59 18.59 -1.20
CA GLU A 131 -12.36 17.96 -0.14
C GLU A 131 -11.53 17.71 1.12
N GLN A 132 -12.22 17.60 2.26
CA GLN A 132 -11.58 17.28 3.53
C GLN A 132 -11.30 15.78 3.66
N PHE A 133 -10.03 15.43 3.90
CA PHE A 133 -9.65 14.07 4.27
C PHE A 133 -9.80 13.86 5.79
N ASN A 134 -10.84 13.15 6.22
CA ASN A 134 -11.05 12.77 7.61
C ASN A 134 -11.63 11.35 7.75
N ALA A 135 -11.41 10.72 8.91
CA ALA A 135 -11.77 9.32 9.16
C ALA A 135 -13.28 9.05 9.25
N GLN A 136 -14.12 10.09 9.36
CA GLN A 136 -15.58 9.93 9.34
C GLN A 136 -16.09 9.79 7.90
N LEU A 137 -15.47 10.49 6.96
CA LEU A 137 -15.80 10.44 5.53
C LEU A 137 -15.11 9.26 4.83
N VAL A 138 -13.81 9.07 5.09
CA VAL A 138 -13.05 7.93 4.58
C VAL A 138 -13.01 6.86 5.67
N ASN A 139 -14.07 6.06 5.74
CA ASN A 139 -14.13 4.90 6.64
C ASN A 139 -13.61 3.62 5.95
N LEU A 140 -13.55 2.50 6.68
CA LEU A 140 -13.10 1.22 6.14
C LEU A 140 -13.83 0.80 4.85
N ASN A 141 -15.16 0.99 4.79
CA ASN A 141 -15.95 0.64 3.60
C ASN A 141 -15.61 1.55 2.41
N ALA A 142 -15.22 2.80 2.67
CA ALA A 142 -14.82 3.73 1.61
C ALA A 142 -13.55 3.27 0.88
N LEU A 143 -12.66 2.51 1.53
CA LEU A 143 -11.41 2.02 0.93
C LEU A 143 -11.64 1.12 -0.28
N HIS A 144 -12.81 0.47 -0.41
CA HIS A 144 -13.16 -0.30 -1.60
C HIS A 144 -13.20 0.54 -2.89
N TYR A 145 -13.42 1.85 -2.77
CA TYR A 145 -13.42 2.79 -3.90
C TYR A 145 -12.04 3.36 -4.24
N TYR A 146 -11.00 3.02 -3.46
CA TYR A 146 -9.64 3.55 -3.60
C TYR A 146 -8.61 2.41 -3.69
N GLY A 147 -8.86 1.45 -4.58
CA GLY A 147 -7.98 0.29 -4.77
C GLY A 147 -7.96 -0.74 -3.64
N GLY A 148 -8.51 -0.43 -2.46
CA GLY A 148 -8.31 -1.19 -1.21
C GLY A 148 -9.01 -2.53 -1.08
N THR A 149 -9.73 -3.00 -2.11
CA THR A 149 -10.46 -4.27 -2.03
C THR A 149 -9.51 -5.46 -1.82
N SER A 150 -8.43 -5.57 -2.62
CA SER A 150 -7.47 -6.66 -2.45
C SER A 150 -6.67 -6.53 -1.14
N ASP A 151 -6.42 -5.31 -0.69
CA ASP A 151 -5.72 -5.08 0.56
C ASP A 151 -6.56 -5.47 1.77
N LEU A 152 -7.85 -5.10 1.78
CA LEU A 152 -8.79 -5.51 2.81
C LEU A 152 -8.97 -7.03 2.84
N GLU A 153 -9.08 -7.69 1.69
CA GLU A 153 -9.13 -9.16 1.62
C GLU A 153 -7.90 -9.81 2.31
N LYS A 154 -6.69 -9.26 2.07
CA LYS A 154 -5.46 -9.73 2.73
C LYS A 154 -5.46 -9.43 4.22
N VAL A 155 -5.93 -8.24 4.63
CA VAL A 155 -6.07 -7.89 6.05
C VAL A 155 -7.01 -8.87 6.77
N TYR A 156 -8.16 -9.19 6.17
CA TYR A 156 -9.07 -10.18 6.74
C TYR A 156 -8.45 -11.59 6.79
N ALA A 157 -7.69 -12.00 5.77
CA ALA A 157 -6.97 -13.27 5.81
C ALA A 157 -5.95 -13.33 6.95
N TYR A 158 -5.26 -12.22 7.24
CA TYR A 158 -4.38 -12.12 8.41
C TYR A 158 -5.14 -12.16 9.74
N LEU A 159 -6.29 -11.50 9.83
CA LEU A 159 -7.14 -11.55 11.04
C LEU A 159 -7.70 -12.95 11.30
N ASP A 160 -8.17 -13.66 10.26
CA ASP A 160 -8.63 -15.05 10.37
C ASP A 160 -7.50 -15.99 10.85
N THR A 161 -6.24 -15.69 10.49
CA THR A 161 -5.08 -16.47 10.92
C THR A 161 -4.67 -16.15 12.37
N PHE A 162 -4.68 -14.87 12.74
CA PHE A 162 -4.10 -14.39 14.00
C PHE A 162 -5.12 -14.33 15.15
N ILE A 163 -6.41 -14.20 14.86
CA ILE A 163 -7.47 -14.01 15.86
C ILE A 163 -8.56 -15.05 15.65
N ALA A 164 -8.62 -16.05 16.53
CA ALA A 164 -9.64 -17.11 16.45
C ALA A 164 -11.08 -16.60 16.60
N ALA A 165 -11.30 -15.59 17.45
CA ALA A 165 -12.62 -15.04 17.71
C ALA A 165 -12.98 -13.92 16.71
N ARG A 166 -13.88 -14.22 15.75
CA ARG A 166 -14.35 -13.25 14.75
C ARG A 166 -14.96 -11.98 15.33
N SER A 167 -15.58 -12.05 16.51
CA SER A 167 -16.11 -10.86 17.20
C SER A 167 -15.04 -9.81 17.52
N ARG A 168 -13.77 -10.21 17.60
CA ARG A 168 -12.63 -9.30 17.84
C ARG A 168 -11.99 -8.76 16.57
N HIS A 169 -12.39 -9.26 15.38
CA HIS A 169 -11.82 -8.83 14.12
C HIS A 169 -12.18 -7.38 13.83
N GLU A 170 -13.44 -7.01 14.01
CA GLU A 170 -13.91 -5.65 13.75
C GLU A 170 -13.22 -4.63 14.67
N GLU A 171 -13.14 -4.94 15.97
CA GLU A 171 -12.42 -4.10 16.95
C GLU A 171 -10.95 -3.92 16.55
N LYS A 172 -10.28 -5.02 16.18
CA LYS A 172 -8.89 -4.97 15.76
C LYS A 172 -8.71 -4.22 14.44
N LEU A 173 -9.60 -4.42 13.48
CA LEU A 173 -9.54 -3.73 12.20
C LEU A 173 -9.70 -2.22 12.37
N VAL A 174 -10.61 -1.77 13.25
CA VAL A 174 -10.76 -0.35 13.60
C VAL A 174 -9.48 0.20 14.26
N GLU A 175 -8.86 -0.56 15.16
CA GLU A 175 -7.59 -0.19 15.78
C GLU A 175 -6.47 0.00 14.73
N LEU A 176 -6.32 -0.97 13.83
CA LEU A 176 -5.32 -0.94 12.75
C LEU A 176 -5.59 0.19 11.76
N PHE A 177 -6.85 0.40 11.40
CA PHE A 177 -7.28 1.50 10.55
C PHE A 177 -6.93 2.86 11.15
N ASN A 178 -7.20 3.07 12.45
CA ASN A 178 -6.85 4.32 13.12
C ASN A 178 -5.33 4.56 13.13
N LYS A 179 -4.52 3.51 13.33
CA LYS A 179 -3.05 3.61 13.23
C LYS A 179 -2.60 3.98 11.82
N ALA A 180 -3.18 3.37 10.78
CA ALA A 180 -2.92 3.70 9.38
C ALA A 180 -3.34 5.13 9.03
N PHE A 181 -4.50 5.57 9.53
CA PHE A 181 -5.00 6.93 9.34
C PHE A 181 -4.07 7.96 9.98
N GLN A 182 -3.62 7.73 11.22
CA GLN A 182 -2.64 8.59 11.89
C GLN A 182 -1.33 8.68 11.10
N PHE A 183 -0.87 7.56 10.54
CA PHE A 183 0.33 7.54 9.70
C PHE A 183 0.17 8.45 8.48
N ILE A 184 -0.93 8.35 7.73
CA ILE A 184 -1.17 9.16 6.52
C ILE A 184 -1.48 10.63 6.85
N SER A 185 -2.01 10.93 8.04
CA SER A 185 -2.22 12.30 8.51
C SER A 185 -0.93 13.04 8.85
N SER A 186 0.17 12.34 9.11
CA SER A 186 1.49 12.96 9.35
C SER A 186 1.96 13.74 8.12
N SER A 187 2.29 15.03 8.28
CA SER A 187 2.81 15.85 7.19
C SER A 187 4.13 15.30 6.64
N ALA A 188 4.98 14.74 7.49
CA ALA A 188 6.27 14.17 7.08
C ALA A 188 6.07 12.91 6.21
N HIS A 189 5.20 11.99 6.63
CA HIS A 189 4.90 10.78 5.87
C HIS A 189 4.18 11.11 4.56
N TRP A 190 3.24 12.06 4.60
CA TRP A 190 2.52 12.48 3.39
C TRP A 190 3.47 13.08 2.34
N LYS A 191 4.39 13.96 2.73
CA LYS A 191 5.40 14.50 1.82
C LYS A 191 6.30 13.42 1.23
N ALA A 192 6.62 12.38 2.01
CA ALA A 192 7.41 11.25 1.53
C ALA A 192 6.64 10.45 0.46
N ILE A 193 5.34 10.22 0.70
CA ILE A 193 4.43 9.56 -0.27
C ILE A 193 4.30 10.40 -1.54
N GLU A 194 4.07 11.72 -1.44
CA GLU A 194 3.98 12.61 -2.61
C GLU A 194 5.25 12.55 -3.47
N ARG A 195 6.42 12.56 -2.83
CA ARG A 195 7.70 12.48 -3.52
C ARG A 195 7.89 11.12 -4.20
N LEU A 196 7.57 10.03 -3.52
CA LEU A 196 7.67 8.70 -4.10
C LEU A 196 6.65 8.49 -5.23
N ALA A 197 5.42 8.99 -5.09
CA ALA A 197 4.43 8.99 -6.16
C ALA A 197 4.92 9.77 -7.38
N ALA A 198 5.50 10.96 -7.18
CA ALA A 198 6.12 11.73 -8.26
C ALA A 198 7.29 10.97 -8.91
N TYR A 199 8.09 10.24 -8.13
CA TYR A 199 9.16 9.41 -8.65
C TYR A 199 8.61 8.24 -9.50
N ILE A 200 7.59 7.51 -9.01
CA ILE A 200 6.90 6.44 -9.75
C ILE A 200 6.37 6.95 -11.10
N LEU A 201 5.71 8.12 -11.10
CA LEU A 201 5.11 8.72 -12.30
C LEU A 201 6.16 9.16 -13.34
N ASN A 202 7.33 9.61 -12.88
CA ASN A 202 8.41 10.08 -13.76
C ASN A 202 9.39 8.97 -14.15
N ASN A 203 9.31 7.79 -13.52
CA ASN A 203 10.28 6.74 -13.72
C ASN A 203 10.20 6.16 -15.14
N LYS A 204 11.38 6.05 -15.77
CA LYS A 204 11.53 5.47 -17.11
C LYS A 204 11.85 4.00 -17.10
N GLU A 205 12.03 3.38 -15.94
CA GLU A 205 12.25 1.94 -15.82
C GLU A 205 10.95 1.21 -15.47
N ASN A 206 10.92 -0.10 -15.73
CA ASN A 206 9.77 -0.95 -15.39
C ASN A 206 9.84 -1.48 -13.95
N ILE A 207 10.97 -1.29 -13.27
CA ILE A 207 11.21 -1.74 -11.90
C ILE A 207 11.86 -0.58 -11.15
N ILE A 208 11.39 -0.32 -9.93
CA ILE A 208 12.05 0.54 -8.95
C ILE A 208 12.45 -0.37 -7.80
N SER A 209 13.75 -0.45 -7.51
CA SER A 209 14.27 -1.30 -6.43
C SER A 209 13.96 -0.73 -5.04
N CYS A 210 14.03 -1.56 -4.00
CA CYS A 210 13.90 -1.06 -2.63
C CYS A 210 14.95 -0.01 -2.28
N GLU A 211 16.17 -0.12 -2.80
CA GLU A 211 17.24 0.87 -2.57
C GLU A 211 16.88 2.23 -3.16
N GLU A 212 16.30 2.25 -4.37
CA GLU A 212 15.82 3.48 -5.01
C GLU A 212 14.67 4.09 -4.21
N VAL A 213 13.70 3.27 -3.79
CA VAL A 213 12.62 3.73 -2.90
C VAL A 213 13.19 4.34 -1.61
N ILE A 214 14.11 3.64 -0.94
CA ILE A 214 14.72 4.11 0.30
C ILE A 214 15.46 5.43 0.09
N ALA A 215 16.22 5.56 -0.99
CA ALA A 215 16.91 6.81 -1.33
C ALA A 215 15.92 7.98 -1.50
N VAL A 216 14.82 7.75 -2.22
CA VAL A 216 13.75 8.74 -2.38
C VAL A 216 13.08 9.07 -1.03
N LEU A 217 12.88 8.11 -0.14
CA LEU A 217 12.22 8.36 1.15
C LEU A 217 13.15 9.08 2.15
N ASP A 218 14.44 8.77 2.17
CA ASP A 218 15.41 9.29 3.14
C ASP A 218 16.01 10.66 2.73
N GLU A 219 15.72 11.18 1.53
CA GLU A 219 16.26 12.45 1.00
C GLU A 219 16.06 13.69 1.90
N ASN A 220 15.12 13.68 2.85
CA ASN A 220 14.93 14.76 3.82
C ASN A 220 15.55 14.50 5.21
N SER A 221 16.00 13.28 5.51
CA SER A 221 16.65 12.98 6.79
C SER A 221 18.07 13.54 6.84
N THR A 222 18.74 13.69 5.69
CA THR A 222 20.13 14.18 5.60
C THR A 222 20.27 15.70 5.66
N ALA A 223 19.18 16.45 5.46
CA ALA A 223 19.18 17.92 5.52
C ALA A 223 19.01 18.47 6.95
N LEU A 224 18.53 17.67 7.90
CA LEU A 224 18.35 18.04 9.31
C LEU A 224 19.60 17.79 10.17
N ASP A 225 20.53 16.95 9.73
CA ASP A 225 21.83 16.71 10.40
C ASP A 225 22.93 17.71 9.98
N ARG A 226 22.59 18.74 9.22
CA ARG A 226 23.51 19.82 8.79
C ARG A 226 23.08 21.21 9.27
N ARG A 227 22.50 21.32 10.46
CA ARG A 227 22.24 22.61 11.12
C ARG A 227 22.65 22.59 12.57
#